data_AF-Q2S1Y6-F1
#
_entry.id   AF-Q2S1Y6-F1
#
_cell.length_a   1.000
_cell.length_b   1.000
_cell.length_c   1.000
_cell.angle_alpha   90.00
_cell.angle_beta   90.00
_cell.angle_gamma   90.00
#
_symmetry.space_group_name_H-M   'P 1'
#
loop_
_entity.id
_entity.type
_entity.pdbx_description
1 polymer ?
#
loop_
_entity_poly.entity_id
_entity_poly.type
_entity_poly.pdbx_seq_one_letter_code
_entity_poly.pdbx_strand_id
1 'polypeptide(L)'
;MIQRIQTVYLLLGALALAATGLFEVPWSDPAAQRYAWFVPSVAGLVVGTAATALGAIFLYERRKTQRTVVYGLQVLTIVLAGVLYGGLYTTGTLTFTDPTGILWSRTIVLLLPMVAYVLFRLARRGIESDIELVESMDRIR
;
A
#
# COMPACT_ATOMS: atom_id res chain seq x y z
N MET A 1 1.75 20.76 -17.98
CA MET A 1 1.54 20.14 -16.64
C MET A 1 2.86 19.51 -16.24
N ILE A 2 3.59 20.10 -15.29
CA ILE A 2 4.79 19.47 -14.74
C ILE A 2 4.39 18.09 -14.21
N GLN A 3 5.12 17.06 -14.61
CA GLN A 3 4.90 15.70 -14.16
C GLN A 3 5.05 15.67 -12.65
N ARG A 4 3.92 15.65 -11.95
CA ARG A 4 3.84 15.71 -10.50
C ARG A 4 4.34 14.39 -9.94
N ILE A 5 5.53 14.38 -9.34
CA ILE A 5 6.20 13.16 -8.88
C ILE A 5 5.34 12.33 -7.90
N GLN A 6 4.39 12.94 -7.19
CA GLN A 6 3.43 12.21 -6.37
C GLN A 6 2.55 11.21 -7.14
N THR A 7 2.23 11.47 -8.42
CA THR A 7 1.40 10.53 -9.20
C THR A 7 2.19 9.26 -9.53
N VAL A 8 3.50 9.38 -9.75
CA VAL A 8 4.40 8.24 -9.92
C VAL A 8 4.44 7.41 -8.64
N TYR A 9 4.59 8.04 -7.47
CA TYR A 9 4.57 7.32 -6.20
C TYR A 9 3.23 6.63 -5.92
N LEU A 10 2.10 7.27 -6.24
CA LEU A 10 0.78 6.65 -6.11
C LEU A 10 0.61 5.44 -7.03
N LEU A 11 1.05 5.56 -8.29
CA LEU A 11 0.99 4.47 -9.26
C LEU A 11 1.88 3.30 -8.83
N LEU A 12 3.14 3.56 -8.45
CA LEU A 12 4.05 2.52 -7.97
C LEU A 12 3.52 1.85 -6.70
N GLY A 13 2.91 2.60 -5.78
CA GLY A 13 2.30 2.03 -4.58
C GLY A 13 1.12 1.13 -4.91
N ALA A 14 0.26 1.53 -5.86
CA ALA A 14 -0.83 0.69 -6.35
C ALA A 14 -0.32 -0.59 -7.02
N LEU A 15 0.73 -0.49 -7.84
CA LEU A 15 1.37 -1.64 -8.49
C LEU A 15 2.04 -2.58 -7.48
N ALA A 16 2.70 -2.05 -6.45
CA ALA A 16 3.28 -2.85 -5.38
C ALA A 16 2.20 -3.67 -4.64
N LEU A 17 1.04 -3.07 -4.37
CA LEU A 17 -0.08 -3.80 -3.78
C LEU A 17 -0.64 -4.85 -4.73
N ALA A 18 -0.87 -4.49 -6.00
CA ALA A 18 -1.39 -5.41 -7.01
C ALA A 18 -0.46 -6.61 -7.24
N ALA A 19 0.86 -6.42 -7.14
CA ALA A 19 1.84 -7.49 -7.25
C ALA A 19 1.63 -8.61 -6.20
N THR A 20 0.97 -8.33 -5.07
CA THR A 20 0.59 -9.36 -4.07
C THR A 20 -0.26 -10.48 -4.70
N GLY A 21 -1.07 -10.16 -5.71
CA GLY A 21 -1.88 -11.14 -6.44
C GLY A 21 -1.08 -12.12 -7.30
N LEU A 22 0.21 -11.87 -7.54
CA LEU A 22 1.08 -12.70 -8.38
C LEU A 22 1.80 -13.82 -7.62
N PHE A 23 1.67 -13.86 -6.30
CA PHE A 23 2.36 -14.83 -5.44
C PHE A 23 1.40 -15.84 -4.85
N GLU A 24 1.90 -17.01 -4.45
CA GLU A 24 1.10 -18.05 -3.79
C GLU A 24 0.61 -17.64 -2.40
N VAL A 25 1.51 -17.10 -1.57
CA VAL A 25 1.16 -16.46 -0.30
C VAL A 25 0.60 -15.08 -0.62
N PRO A 26 -0.56 -14.67 -0.06
CA PRO A 26 -1.30 -15.31 1.02
C PRO A 26 -2.43 -16.27 0.59
N TRP A 27 -2.69 -16.45 -0.70
CA TRP A 27 -3.89 -17.12 -1.22
C TRP A 27 -3.95 -18.63 -0.96
N SER A 28 -2.80 -19.31 -0.93
CA SER A 28 -2.70 -20.76 -0.67
C SER A 28 -2.10 -21.10 0.70
N ASP A 29 -1.83 -20.10 1.54
CA ASP A 29 -1.24 -20.29 2.86
C ASP A 29 -2.21 -21.06 3.80
N PRO A 30 -1.73 -21.84 4.78
CA PRO A 30 -2.58 -22.41 5.83
C PRO A 30 -3.55 -21.42 6.48
N ALA A 31 -3.20 -20.13 6.58
CA ALA A 31 -4.12 -19.08 7.01
C ALA A 31 -5.38 -18.96 6.13
N ALA A 32 -5.24 -19.13 4.81
CA ALA A 32 -6.35 -19.09 3.86
C ALA A 32 -7.33 -20.25 4.04
N GLN A 33 -6.83 -21.43 4.41
CA GLN A 33 -7.66 -22.61 4.66
C GLN A 33 -8.28 -22.60 6.06
N ARG A 34 -7.55 -22.06 7.04
CA ARG A 34 -7.96 -22.05 8.45
C ARG A 34 -8.99 -20.96 8.76
N TYR A 35 -8.85 -19.78 8.14
CA TYR A 35 -9.61 -18.60 8.50
C TYR A 35 -10.41 -18.07 7.31
N ALA A 36 -11.73 -18.24 7.34
CA ALA A 36 -12.62 -17.78 6.28
C ALA A 36 -12.57 -16.26 6.03
N TRP A 37 -12.17 -15.47 7.02
CA TRP A 37 -12.02 -14.01 6.88
C TRP A 37 -10.71 -13.60 6.19
N PHE A 38 -9.67 -14.44 6.19
CA PHE A 38 -8.32 -14.03 5.82
C PHE A 38 -8.19 -13.62 4.35
N VAL A 39 -8.54 -14.51 3.42
CA VAL A 39 -8.46 -14.22 1.98
C VAL A 39 -9.34 -13.04 1.57
N PRO A 40 -10.65 -12.98 1.96
CA PRO A 40 -11.49 -11.82 1.65
C PRO A 40 -10.94 -10.51 2.22
N SER A 41 -10.42 -10.51 3.45
CA SER A 41 -9.83 -9.31 4.05
C SER A 41 -8.58 -8.84 3.31
N VAL A 42 -7.65 -9.76 2.99
CA VAL A 42 -6.45 -9.41 2.22
C VAL A 42 -6.81 -8.92 0.83
N ALA A 43 -7.65 -9.66 0.10
CA ALA A 43 -8.09 -9.29 -1.25
C ALA A 43 -8.78 -7.92 -1.26
N GLY A 44 -9.74 -7.71 -0.34
CA GLY A 44 -10.46 -6.45 -0.23
C GLY A 44 -9.55 -5.27 0.10
N LEU A 45 -8.58 -5.46 1.00
CA LEU A 45 -7.62 -4.42 1.35
C LEU A 45 -6.64 -4.13 0.21
N VAL A 46 -6.11 -5.15 -0.48
CA VAL A 46 -5.23 -4.97 -1.65
C VAL A 46 -5.95 -4.23 -2.76
N VAL A 47 -7.12 -4.74 -3.20
CA VAL A 47 -7.87 -4.16 -4.32
C VAL A 47 -8.41 -2.79 -3.96
N GLY A 48 -9.02 -2.64 -2.78
CA GLY A 48 -9.60 -1.37 -2.33
C GLY A 48 -8.54 -0.27 -2.17
N THR A 49 -7.38 -0.60 -1.59
CA THR A 49 -6.29 0.37 -1.43
C THR A 49 -5.65 0.73 -2.76
N ALA A 50 -5.39 -0.25 -3.64
CA ALA A 50 -4.83 0.00 -4.97
C ALA A 50 -5.79 0.84 -5.84
N ALA A 51 -7.08 0.51 -5.87
CA ALA A 51 -8.09 1.28 -6.59
C ALA A 51 -8.20 2.72 -6.07
N THR A 52 -8.17 2.90 -4.74
CA THR A 52 -8.18 4.22 -4.11
C THR A 52 -6.92 5.02 -4.44
N ALA A 53 -5.75 4.37 -4.53
CA ALA A 53 -4.49 5.00 -4.93
C ALA A 53 -4.54 5.48 -6.39
N LEU A 54 -5.11 4.68 -7.29
CA LEU A 54 -5.33 5.08 -8.68
C LEU A 54 -6.35 6.24 -8.77
N GLY A 55 -7.44 6.17 -8.02
CA GLY A 55 -8.40 7.27 -7.91
C GLY A 55 -7.78 8.57 -7.41
N ALA A 56 -6.89 8.48 -6.41
CA ALA A 56 -6.18 9.63 -5.84
C ALA A 56 -5.31 10.39 -6.86
N ILE A 57 -4.88 9.77 -7.95
CA ILE A 57 -4.14 10.44 -9.03
C ILE A 57 -4.99 11.54 -9.66
N PHE A 58 -6.29 11.30 -9.83
CA PHE A 58 -7.23 12.24 -10.45
C PHE A 58 -7.66 13.39 -9.51
N LEU A 59 -7.34 13.31 -8.20
CA LEU A 59 -7.62 14.36 -7.23
C LEU A 59 -6.59 15.52 -7.25
N TYR A 60 -5.78 15.63 -8.30
CA TYR A 60 -4.67 16.62 -8.40
C TYR A 60 -5.11 18.09 -8.29
N GLU A 61 -6.36 18.40 -8.66
CA GLU A 61 -6.94 19.74 -8.49
C GLU A 61 -7.30 20.03 -7.03
N ARG A 62 -7.76 19.01 -6.31
CA ARG A 62 -8.23 19.10 -4.92
C ARG A 62 -7.14 18.66 -3.94
N ARG A 63 -6.01 19.37 -3.92
CA ARG A 63 -4.78 18.99 -3.19
C ARG A 63 -5.02 18.63 -1.71
N LYS A 64 -5.86 19.39 -1.00
CA LYS A 64 -6.20 19.10 0.42
C LYS A 64 -6.95 17.76 0.58
N THR A 65 -7.92 17.49 -0.30
CA THR A 65 -8.62 16.20 -0.35
C THR A 65 -7.69 15.07 -0.76
N GLN A 66 -6.83 15.28 -1.76
CA GLN A 66 -5.83 14.31 -2.19
C GLN A 66 -4.93 13.91 -1.02
N ARG A 67 -4.43 14.88 -0.24
CA ARG A 67 -3.62 14.61 0.97
C ARG A 67 -4.34 13.72 1.97
N THR A 68 -5.61 14.00 2.26
CA THR A 68 -6.42 13.20 3.20
C THR A 68 -6.62 11.78 2.69
N VAL A 69 -6.91 11.60 1.40
CA VAL A 69 -7.04 10.27 0.78
C VAL A 69 -5.71 9.50 0.87
N VAL A 70 -4.58 10.13 0.57
CA VAL A 70 -3.26 9.47 0.64
C VAL A 70 -2.84 9.16 2.08
N TYR A 71 -3.29 9.93 3.07
CA TYR A 71 -3.18 9.54 4.47
C TYR A 71 -4.00 8.28 4.78
N GLY A 72 -5.23 8.21 4.29
CA GLY A 72 -6.07 7.00 4.38
C GLY A 72 -5.41 5.78 3.75
N LEU A 73 -4.75 5.92 2.60
CA LEU A 73 -3.99 4.85 1.95
C LEU A 73 -2.88 4.30 2.86
N GLN A 74 -2.15 5.17 3.57
CA GLN A 74 -1.12 4.73 4.53
C GLN A 74 -1.73 3.90 5.67
N VAL A 75 -2.88 4.33 6.21
CA VAL A 75 -3.59 3.58 7.26
C VAL A 75 -4.05 2.23 6.72
N LEU A 76 -4.65 2.19 5.52
CA LEU A 76 -5.09 0.95 4.88
C LEU A 76 -3.91 -0.01 4.62
N THR A 77 -2.73 0.49 4.23
CA THR A 77 -1.54 -0.37 4.08
C THR A 77 -1.04 -0.95 5.40
N ILE A 78 -1.17 -0.21 6.51
CA ILE A 78 -0.85 -0.74 7.85
C ILE A 78 -1.85 -1.81 8.25
N VAL A 79 -3.14 -1.59 8.00
CA VAL A 79 -4.19 -2.58 8.27
C VAL A 79 -3.96 -3.85 7.43
N LEU A 80 -3.63 -3.70 6.15
CA LEU A 80 -3.24 -4.81 5.28
C LEU A 80 -2.06 -5.60 5.85
N ALA A 81 -0.99 -4.90 6.29
CA ALA A 81 0.15 -5.55 6.92
C ALA A 81 -0.27 -6.29 8.19
N GLY A 82 -1.09 -5.69 9.06
CA GLY A 82 -1.58 -6.33 10.28
C GLY A 82 -2.39 -7.61 9.99
N VAL A 83 -3.29 -7.56 9.02
CA VAL A 83 -4.09 -8.71 8.57
C VAL A 83 -3.19 -9.82 8.02
N LEU A 84 -2.29 -9.48 7.09
CA LEU A 84 -1.38 -10.41 6.44
C LEU A 84 -0.47 -11.11 7.45
N TYR A 85 0.25 -10.32 8.25
CA TYR A 85 1.20 -10.85 9.23
C TYR A 85 0.50 -11.59 10.36
N GLY A 86 -0.65 -11.11 10.82
CA GLY A 86 -1.45 -11.78 11.84
C GLY A 86 -1.95 -13.15 11.40
N GLY A 87 -2.45 -13.27 10.17
CA GLY A 87 -2.88 -14.57 9.62
C GLY A 87 -1.74 -15.58 9.52
N LEU A 88 -0.57 -15.15 9.04
CA LEU A 88 0.62 -16.03 8.94
C LEU A 88 1.17 -16.38 10.33
N TYR A 89 1.21 -15.42 11.27
CA TYR A 89 1.71 -15.66 12.63
C TYR A 89 0.85 -16.69 13.37
N THR A 90 -0.48 -16.55 13.29
CA THR A 90 -1.42 -17.46 13.99
C THR A 90 -1.43 -18.88 13.45
N THR A 91 -0.95 -19.09 12.21
CA THR A 91 -0.78 -20.42 11.62
C THR A 91 0.65 -20.95 11.68
N GLY A 92 1.58 -20.20 12.28
CA GLY A 92 2.99 -20.58 12.37
C GLY A 92 3.74 -20.54 11.03
N THR A 93 3.19 -19.87 10.01
CA THR A 93 3.77 -19.77 8.67
C THR A 93 4.49 -18.46 8.41
N LEU A 94 4.54 -17.56 9.40
CA LEU A 94 5.36 -16.34 9.36
C LEU A 94 6.85 -16.69 9.50
N THR A 95 7.43 -17.28 8.46
CA THR A 95 8.84 -17.68 8.39
C THR A 95 9.48 -17.14 7.12
N PHE A 96 10.79 -16.85 7.19
CA PHE A 96 11.58 -16.35 6.06
C PHE A 96 12.51 -17.41 5.48
N THR A 97 12.71 -18.51 6.20
CA THR A 97 13.68 -19.57 5.89
C THR A 97 13.07 -20.92 6.23
N ASP A 98 13.47 -21.94 5.50
CA ASP A 98 13.22 -23.36 5.78
C ASP A 98 14.55 -24.16 5.71
N PRO A 99 14.55 -25.47 5.97
CA PRO A 99 15.76 -26.28 5.88
C PRO A 99 16.45 -26.30 4.50
N THR A 100 15.77 -25.87 3.44
CA THR A 100 16.27 -25.82 2.07
C THR A 100 16.79 -24.43 1.66
N GLY A 101 16.48 -23.38 2.43
CA GLY A 101 17.03 -22.04 2.24
C GLY A 101 16.01 -20.93 2.49
N ILE A 102 16.22 -19.79 1.82
CA ILE A 102 15.36 -18.59 1.97
C ILE A 102 14.08 -18.75 1.15
N LEU A 103 12.94 -18.50 1.79
CA LEU A 103 11.62 -18.45 1.15
C LEU A 103 11.43 -17.10 0.44
N TRP A 104 12.05 -16.92 -0.72
CA TRP A 104 12.08 -15.65 -1.45
C TRP A 104 10.68 -15.12 -1.80
N SER A 105 9.80 -15.97 -2.31
CA SER A 105 8.42 -15.57 -2.69
C SER A 105 7.66 -15.00 -1.51
N ARG A 106 7.67 -15.70 -0.37
CA ARG A 106 7.04 -15.24 0.88
C ARG A 106 7.67 -13.96 1.40
N THR A 107 9.00 -13.88 1.39
CA THR A 107 9.74 -12.69 1.84
C THR A 107 9.36 -11.46 1.03
N ILE A 108 9.28 -11.59 -0.30
CA ILE A 108 8.90 -10.48 -1.20
C ILE A 108 7.47 -10.02 -0.90
N VAL A 109 6.51 -10.94 -0.78
CA VAL A 109 5.11 -10.60 -0.46
C VAL A 109 4.99 -9.84 0.85
N LEU A 110 5.71 -10.30 1.89
CA LEU A 110 5.72 -9.67 3.20
C LEU A 110 6.27 -8.23 3.14
N LEU A 111 7.16 -7.91 2.19
CA LEU A 111 7.72 -6.57 2.00
C LEU A 111 6.81 -5.63 1.19
N LEU A 112 5.89 -6.14 0.35
CA LEU A 112 5.07 -5.30 -0.53
C LEU A 112 4.25 -4.23 0.22
N PRO A 113 3.57 -4.52 1.35
CA PRO A 113 2.86 -3.49 2.11
C PRO A 113 3.77 -2.38 2.65
N MET A 114 5.01 -2.71 3.02
CA MET A 114 6.00 -1.74 3.51
C MET A 114 6.47 -0.84 2.37
N VAL A 115 6.76 -1.41 1.20
CA VAL A 115 7.12 -0.66 0.01
C VAL A 115 5.98 0.29 -0.38
N ALA A 116 4.73 -0.21 -0.41
CA ALA A 116 3.56 0.61 -0.69
C ALA A 116 3.38 1.75 0.33
N TYR A 117 3.56 1.49 1.63
CA TYR A 117 3.50 2.51 2.67
C TYR A 117 4.52 3.63 2.44
N VAL A 118 5.78 3.28 2.15
CA VAL A 118 6.83 4.27 1.87
C VAL A 118 6.48 5.10 0.64
N LEU A 119 6.01 4.48 -0.43
CA LEU A 119 5.58 5.17 -1.65
C LEU A 119 4.42 6.13 -1.37
N PHE A 120 3.39 5.71 -0.62
CA PHE A 120 2.30 6.61 -0.24
C PHE A 120 2.75 7.73 0.70
N ARG A 121 3.73 7.48 1.58
CA ARG A 121 4.33 8.53 2.40
C ARG A 121 5.06 9.57 1.57
N LEU A 122 5.81 9.15 0.53
CA LEU A 122 6.47 10.04 -0.42
C LEU A 122 5.46 10.83 -1.27
N ALA A 123 4.40 10.17 -1.76
CA ALA A 123 3.29 10.85 -2.44
C ALA A 123 2.68 11.95 -1.57
N ARG A 124 2.41 11.64 -0.30
CA ARG A 124 1.88 12.62 0.67
C ARG A 124 2.81 13.81 0.86
N ARG A 125 4.13 13.58 1.01
CA ARG A 125 5.11 14.67 1.13
C ARG A 125 5.09 15.59 -0.09
N GLY A 126 5.03 15.02 -1.29
CA GLY A 126 4.91 15.80 -2.53
C GLY A 126 3.64 16.66 -2.56
N ILE A 127 2.49 16.10 -2.13
CA ILE A 127 1.22 16.85 -2.05
C ILE A 127 1.29 17.96 -0.99
N GLU A 128 1.92 17.71 0.16
CA GLU A 128 2.10 18.72 1.22
C GLU A 128 2.93 19.90 0.73
N SER A 129 4.06 19.64 0.08
CA SER A 129 4.90 20.68 -0.54
C SER A 129 4.14 21.48 -1.62
N ASP A 130 3.33 20.79 -2.44
CA ASP A 130 2.48 21.45 -3.44
C ASP A 130 1.43 22.37 -2.79
N ILE A 131 0.91 22.06 -1.61
CA ILE A 131 -0.05 22.92 -0.89
C ILE A 131 0.67 24.14 -0.32
N GLU A 132 1.80 23.93 0.35
CA GLU A 132 2.60 25.00 0.96
C GLU A 132 3.07 26.03 -0.07
N LEU A 133 3.47 25.57 -1.27
CA LEU A 133 3.88 26.46 -2.36
C LEU A 133 2.74 27.41 -2.76
N VAL A 134 1.53 26.88 -2.95
CA VAL A 134 0.36 27.70 -3.32
C VAL A 134 0.00 28.67 -2.21
N GLU A 135 -0.07 28.21 -0.96
CA GLU A 135 -0.41 29.05 0.19
C GLU A 135 0.66 30.13 0.44
N SER A 136 1.94 29.87 0.13
CA SER A 136 3.00 30.87 0.24
C SER A 136 2.89 31.99 -0.80
N MET A 137 2.48 31.65 -2.04
CA MET A 137 2.27 32.62 -3.11
C MET A 137 1.07 33.53 -2.84
N ASP A 138 -0.01 32.98 -2.27
CA ASP A 138 -1.20 33.75 -1.91
C ASP A 138 -0.95 34.76 -0.79
N ARG A 139 0.02 34.52 0.10
CA ARG A 139 0.38 35.45 1.19
C ARG A 139 1.17 36.67 0.75
N ILE A 140 1.82 36.63 -0.42
CA ILE A 140 2.64 37.72 -0.95
C ILE A 140 1.79 38.71 -1.76
N ARG A 141 0.56 38.33 -2.10
CA ARG A 141 -0.36 39.10 -2.94
C ARG A 141 -1.33 39.92 -2.10
#